data_AF-A0A9P3BDJ3-F1
#
_entry.id   AF-A0A9P3BDJ3-F1
#
_cell.length_a   1.000
_cell.length_b   1.000
_cell.length_c   1.000
_cell.angle_alpha   90.00
_cell.angle_beta   90.00
_cell.angle_gamma   90.00
#
_symmetry.space_group_name_H-M   'P 1'
#
loop_
_entity.id
_entity.type
_entity.pdbx_description
1 polymer ?
#
loop_
_entity_poly.entity_id
_entity_poly.type
_entity_poly.pdbx_seq_one_letter_code
_entity_poly.pdbx_strand_id
1 'polypeptide(L)'
;MTFVKKSEAYLQYLELGAEGLTLPPFAENAMGYLVVYPGEVYCRAPGCPKAKEAYSSLNNLKKHIQSAHSKTYTVHTTSGGAPTIKEQQEAIEWYQKLLEEEEKPELPALPLKKDGTVHIKNMKEMVKGMGVSVPCGECKKRKKTRTCCSSNSQEWCENFDYFAKKDDKGKAKELEESEEESEEEESDDGN
;
A
#
# COMPACT_ATOMS: atom_id res chain seq x y z
N MET A 1 11.77 18.84 22.94
CA MET A 1 11.75 17.75 21.93
C MET A 1 10.47 17.88 21.13
N THR A 2 10.54 17.79 19.80
CA THR A 2 9.36 17.79 18.93
C THR A 2 8.61 16.45 19.06
N PHE A 3 7.28 16.50 19.04
CA PHE A 3 6.41 15.32 19.13
C PHE A 3 6.59 14.38 17.92
N VAL A 4 6.93 14.91 16.75
CA VAL A 4 7.25 14.13 15.53
C VAL A 4 8.30 13.05 15.79
N LYS A 5 9.36 13.37 16.55
CA LYS A 5 10.45 12.41 16.85
C LYS A 5 10.03 11.23 17.72
N LYS A 6 8.83 11.29 18.32
CA LYS A 6 8.23 10.22 19.13
C LYS A 6 7.12 9.48 18.38
N SER A 7 6.73 9.95 17.18
CA SER A 7 5.71 9.28 16.39
C SER A 7 6.27 8.00 15.77
N GLU A 8 5.45 6.95 15.72
CA GLU A 8 5.81 5.66 15.14
C GLU A 8 6.16 5.78 13.65
N ALA A 9 5.36 6.53 12.89
CA ALA A 9 5.60 6.77 11.47
C ALA A 9 6.98 7.39 11.19
N TYR A 10 7.43 8.33 12.04
CA TYR A 10 8.77 8.90 11.90
C TYR A 10 9.88 7.90 12.24
N LEU A 11 9.67 7.04 13.24
CA LEU A 11 10.65 6.01 13.59
C LEU A 11 10.80 4.97 12.46
N GLN A 12 9.69 4.54 11.86
CA GLN A 12 9.69 3.64 10.70
C GLN A 12 10.35 4.30 9.47
N TYR A 13 10.08 5.59 9.22
CA TYR A 13 10.77 6.37 8.19
C TYR A 13 12.30 6.37 8.35
N LEU A 14 12.80 6.44 9.59
CA LEU A 14 14.24 6.35 9.84
C LEU A 14 14.78 4.93 9.66
N GLU A 15 14.02 3.92 10.05
CA GLU A 15 14.40 2.51 9.99
C GLU A 15 14.49 1.99 8.55
N LEU A 16 13.47 2.27 7.72
CA LEU A 16 13.46 1.91 6.30
C LEU A 16 14.56 2.63 5.51
N GLY A 17 14.85 3.87 5.91
CA GLY A 17 15.80 4.74 5.22
C GLY A 17 15.39 5.07 3.77
N ALA A 18 16.26 5.78 3.05
CA ALA A 18 15.92 6.25 1.71
C ALA A 18 15.71 5.13 0.67
N GLU A 19 16.25 3.92 0.90
CA GLU A 19 16.11 2.80 -0.04
C GLU A 19 14.84 1.97 0.20
N GLY A 20 14.33 1.94 1.43
CA GLY A 20 13.06 1.30 1.78
C GLY A 20 11.85 2.23 1.66
N LEU A 21 12.01 3.42 1.07
CA LEU A 21 10.97 4.43 0.96
C LEU A 21 10.87 4.97 -0.47
N THR A 22 9.66 5.00 -1.01
CA THR A 22 9.36 5.74 -2.24
C THR A 22 9.12 7.23 -1.92
N LEU A 23 10.20 8.00 -1.83
CA LEU A 23 10.13 9.42 -1.47
C LEU A 23 9.57 10.29 -2.61
N PRO A 24 8.41 10.99 -2.43
CA PRO A 24 7.87 11.85 -3.46
C PRO A 24 8.73 13.10 -3.66
N PRO A 25 8.76 13.71 -4.86
CA PRO A 25 9.45 14.98 -5.08
C PRO A 25 8.98 16.07 -4.11
N PHE A 26 9.82 17.09 -3.90
CA PHE A 26 9.42 18.21 -3.05
C PHE A 26 8.23 18.97 -3.61
N ALA A 27 7.33 19.38 -2.71
CA ALA A 27 6.23 20.28 -3.01
C ALA A 27 6.61 21.73 -2.68
N GLU A 28 5.91 22.68 -3.31
CA GLU A 28 6.00 24.10 -3.01
C GLU A 28 4.70 24.57 -2.36
N ASN A 29 4.81 25.48 -1.39
CA ASN A 29 3.64 26.12 -0.81
C ASN A 29 3.12 27.27 -1.70
N ALA A 30 2.01 27.89 -1.31
CA ALA A 30 1.41 29.00 -2.06
C ALA A 30 2.32 30.23 -2.28
N MET A 31 3.43 30.32 -1.54
CA MET A 31 4.43 31.39 -1.68
C MET A 31 5.64 30.97 -2.52
N GLY A 32 5.62 29.77 -3.13
CA GLY A 32 6.72 29.24 -3.93
C GLY A 32 7.90 28.74 -3.10
N TYR A 33 7.73 28.56 -1.78
CA TYR A 33 8.76 27.99 -0.93
C TYR A 33 8.63 26.48 -0.84
N LEU A 34 9.79 25.83 -0.87
CA LEU A 34 9.95 24.40 -0.63
C LEU A 34 9.34 23.99 0.72
N VAL A 35 8.48 22.97 0.70
CA VAL A 35 7.95 22.33 1.89
C VAL A 35 8.90 21.22 2.32
N VAL A 36 9.53 21.41 3.49
CA VAL A 36 10.36 20.39 4.15
C VAL A 36 9.80 20.17 5.53
N TYR A 37 9.45 18.93 5.85
CA TYR A 37 8.72 18.62 7.07
C TYR A 37 9.67 18.55 8.28
N PRO A 38 9.20 18.93 9.48
CA PRO A 38 9.93 18.71 10.72
C PRO A 38 10.48 17.28 10.83
N GLY A 39 11.78 17.16 11.11
CA GLY A 39 12.46 15.88 11.27
C GLY A 39 13.03 15.28 9.99
N GLU A 40 12.69 15.80 8.81
CA GLU A 40 13.12 15.22 7.53
C GLU A 40 14.65 15.22 7.38
N VAL A 41 15.20 14.10 6.91
CA VAL A 41 16.66 13.88 6.79
C VAL A 41 17.10 13.43 5.40
N TYR A 42 16.21 13.20 4.44
CA TYR A 42 16.57 12.77 3.10
C TYR A 42 16.31 13.86 2.07
N CYS A 43 17.19 13.96 1.06
CA CYS A 43 16.95 14.87 -0.06
C CYS A 43 16.04 14.21 -1.10
N ARG A 44 14.95 14.87 -1.45
CA ARG A 44 13.96 14.38 -2.43
C ARG A 44 14.05 15.08 -3.79
N ALA A 45 15.14 15.83 -4.03
CA ALA A 45 15.36 16.47 -5.31
C ALA A 45 15.65 15.40 -6.39
N PRO A 46 14.92 15.39 -7.53
CA PRO A 46 15.14 14.40 -8.57
C PRO A 46 16.60 14.37 -9.05
N GLY A 47 17.19 13.18 -9.06
CA GLY A 47 18.58 12.99 -9.48
C GLY A 47 19.64 13.52 -8.49
N CYS A 48 19.27 13.83 -7.24
CA CYS A 48 20.25 14.22 -6.25
C CYS A 48 21.16 13.02 -5.87
N PRO A 49 22.51 13.16 -5.98
CA PRO A 49 23.43 12.09 -5.63
C PRO A 49 23.41 11.75 -4.14
N LYS A 50 22.96 12.69 -3.29
CA LYS A 50 22.83 12.53 -1.84
C LYS A 50 21.41 12.19 -1.39
N ALA A 51 20.52 11.81 -2.31
CA ALA A 51 19.15 11.44 -1.95
C ALA A 51 19.10 10.23 -1.00
N LYS A 52 20.07 9.32 -1.14
CA LYS A 52 20.17 8.09 -0.33
C LYS A 52 20.78 8.29 1.06
N GLU A 53 21.47 9.40 1.29
CA GLU A 53 22.21 9.65 2.53
C GLU A 53 21.36 10.44 3.52
N ALA A 54 21.25 9.94 4.75
CA ALA A 54 20.58 10.66 5.82
C ALA A 54 21.44 11.85 6.29
N TYR A 55 20.87 13.05 6.27
CA TYR A 55 21.44 14.21 6.93
C TYR A 55 21.24 14.12 8.44
N SER A 56 22.26 14.51 9.22
CA SER A 56 22.17 14.49 10.69
C SER A 56 21.13 15.46 11.28
N SER A 57 20.67 16.44 10.49
CA SER A 57 19.60 17.35 10.89
C SER A 57 18.90 17.97 9.69
N LEU A 58 17.65 18.38 9.89
CA LEU A 58 16.86 19.16 8.94
C LEU A 58 17.58 20.43 8.46
N ASN A 59 18.35 21.09 9.35
CA ASN A 59 19.11 22.29 8.97
C ASN A 59 20.24 21.97 7.99
N ASN A 60 20.89 20.81 8.13
CA ASN A 60 21.92 20.36 7.19
C ASN A 60 21.30 19.99 5.84
N LEU A 61 20.11 19.36 5.85
CA LEU A 61 19.34 19.12 4.64
C LEU A 61 18.96 20.44 3.93
N LYS A 62 18.44 21.43 4.66
CA LYS A 62 18.11 22.75 4.11
C LYS A 62 19.33 23.44 3.49
N LYS A 63 20.48 23.43 4.16
CA LYS A 63 21.74 23.97 3.64
C LYS A 63 22.19 23.24 2.37
N HIS A 64 22.06 21.92 2.33
CA HIS A 64 22.34 21.15 1.13
C HIS A 64 21.44 21.59 -0.03
N ILE A 65 20.12 21.69 0.19
CA ILE A 65 19.18 22.09 -0.86
C ILE A 65 19.49 23.50 -1.36
N GLN A 66 19.79 24.44 -0.47
CA GLN A 66 20.19 25.81 -0.84
C GLN A 66 21.48 25.86 -1.67
N SER A 67 22.44 24.95 -1.44
CA SER A 67 23.71 24.95 -2.16
C SER A 67 23.65 24.15 -3.47
N ALA A 68 23.07 22.96 -3.44
CA ALA A 68 23.04 22.03 -4.57
C ALA A 68 21.83 22.22 -5.49
N HIS A 69 20.73 22.77 -4.98
CA HIS A 69 19.45 22.84 -5.69
C HIS A 69 18.80 24.24 -5.67
N SER A 70 19.57 25.31 -5.41
CA SER A 70 19.07 26.69 -5.38
C SER A 70 18.44 27.17 -6.68
N LYS A 71 18.80 26.58 -7.82
CA LYS A 71 18.22 26.93 -9.13
C LYS A 71 16.78 26.43 -9.28
N THR A 72 16.42 25.37 -8.55
CA THR A 72 15.12 24.70 -8.67
C THR A 72 14.24 25.03 -7.48
N TYR A 73 14.82 25.16 -6.28
CA TYR A 73 14.07 25.23 -5.03
C TYR A 73 14.43 26.46 -4.21
N THR A 74 13.40 27.14 -3.70
CA THR A 74 13.55 28.25 -2.76
C THR A 74 13.22 27.76 -1.35
N VAL A 75 14.22 27.62 -0.48
CA VAL A 75 14.00 27.17 0.90
C VAL A 75 13.60 28.35 1.78
N HIS A 76 12.47 28.24 2.48
CA HIS A 76 12.08 29.25 3.46
C HIS A 76 13.02 29.24 4.67
N THR A 77 13.70 30.37 4.89
CA THR A 77 14.57 30.60 6.04
C THR A 77 13.85 31.46 7.07
N THR A 78 12.75 30.98 7.65
CA THR A 78 12.26 31.63 8.87
C THR A 78 13.28 31.46 9.98
N SER A 79 13.62 32.58 10.60
CA SER A 79 14.50 32.69 11.77
C SER A 79 14.09 31.69 12.85
N GLY A 80 15.08 31.00 13.42
CA GLY A 80 14.92 29.83 14.27
C GLY A 80 13.79 29.92 15.31
N GLY A 81 12.83 29.02 15.18
CA GLY A 81 11.76 28.78 16.14
C GLY A 81 11.43 27.29 16.19
N ALA A 82 10.86 26.83 17.31
CA ALA A 82 10.33 25.47 17.37
C ALA A 82 9.12 25.35 16.42
N PRO A 83 8.99 24.23 15.68
CA PRO A 83 7.79 24.00 14.88
C PRO A 83 6.52 24.06 15.73
N THR A 84 5.48 24.68 15.20
CA THR A 84 4.15 24.72 15.79
C THR A 84 3.56 23.32 15.89
N ILE A 85 2.52 23.14 16.72
CA ILE A 85 1.83 21.84 16.83
C ILE A 85 1.23 21.44 15.48
N LYS A 86 0.67 22.40 14.74
CA LYS A 86 0.10 22.18 13.41
C LYS A 86 1.13 21.65 12.41
N GLU A 87 2.29 22.29 12.31
CA GLU A 87 3.38 21.82 11.43
C GLU A 87 3.88 20.42 11.82
N GLN A 88 3.86 20.09 13.11
CA GLN A 88 4.21 18.76 13.59
C GLN A 88 3.15 17.71 13.22
N GLN A 89 1.86 18.04 13.26
CA GLN A 89 0.78 17.15 12.83
C GLN A 89 0.83 16.92 11.32
N GLU A 90 1.00 17.97 10.53
CA GLU A 90 1.16 17.87 9.07
C GLU A 90 2.37 17.01 8.69
N ALA A 91 3.47 17.08 9.46
CA ALA A 91 4.61 16.19 9.29
C ALA A 91 4.26 14.72 9.54
N ILE A 92 3.54 14.44 10.63
CA ILE A 92 3.14 13.07 10.99
C ILE A 92 2.22 12.49 9.92
N GLU A 93 1.23 13.24 9.46
CA GLU A 93 0.34 12.83 8.37
C GLU A 93 1.12 12.54 7.08
N TRP A 94 2.15 13.34 6.79
CA TRP A 94 3.01 13.09 5.64
C TRP A 94 3.79 11.77 5.78
N TYR A 95 4.41 11.50 6.94
CA TYR A 95 5.11 10.24 7.18
C TYR A 95 4.16 9.03 7.13
N GLN A 96 2.93 9.16 7.64
CA GLN A 96 1.93 8.09 7.57
C GLN A 96 1.57 7.75 6.12
N LYS A 97 1.30 8.76 5.30
CA LYS A 97 0.96 8.56 3.87
C LYS A 97 2.11 7.92 3.09
N LEU A 98 3.34 8.28 3.40
CA LEU A 98 4.53 7.70 2.78
C LEU A 98 4.64 6.18 3.03
N LEU A 99 4.19 5.73 4.20
CA LEU A 99 4.25 4.32 4.61
C LEU A 99 3.02 3.53 4.12
N GLU A 100 1.84 4.17 4.05
CA GLU A 100 0.61 3.54 3.55
C GLU A 100 0.72 3.16 2.05
N GLU A 101 1.49 3.91 1.27
CA GLU A 101 1.68 3.65 -0.17
C GLU A 101 2.49 2.36 -0.44
N GLU A 102 3.34 1.93 0.49
CA GLU A 102 4.11 0.68 0.40
C GLU A 102 3.34 -0.55 0.92
N GLU A 103 2.38 -0.34 1.83
CA GLU A 103 1.73 -1.44 2.57
C GLU A 103 0.46 -2.01 1.94
N LYS A 104 0.01 -1.54 0.76
CA LYS A 104 -1.18 -2.13 0.12
C LYS A 104 -0.78 -3.22 -0.86
N PRO A 105 -0.71 -4.51 -0.47
CA PRO A 105 -0.63 -5.57 -1.46
C PRO A 105 -1.84 -5.41 -2.39
N GLU A 106 -1.58 -5.29 -3.69
CA GLU A 106 -2.66 -5.29 -4.68
C GLU A 106 -3.42 -6.60 -4.53
N LEU A 107 -4.57 -6.54 -3.86
CA LEU A 107 -5.42 -7.71 -3.68
C LEU A 107 -5.84 -8.20 -5.06
N PRO A 108 -5.79 -9.52 -5.32
CA PRO A 108 -6.19 -10.04 -6.60
C PRO A 108 -7.65 -9.70 -6.91
N ALA A 109 -7.97 -9.59 -8.19
CA ALA A 109 -9.34 -9.44 -8.63
C ALA A 109 -10.17 -10.66 -8.21
N LEU A 110 -11.40 -10.42 -7.78
CA LEU A 110 -12.34 -11.48 -7.48
C LEU A 110 -12.61 -12.28 -8.76
N PRO A 111 -12.43 -13.61 -8.77
CA PRO A 111 -12.69 -14.41 -9.96
C PRO A 111 -14.20 -14.48 -10.20
N LEU A 112 -14.64 -13.95 -11.34
CA LEU A 112 -16.03 -13.89 -11.75
C LEU A 112 -16.24 -14.73 -13.02
N LYS A 113 -17.45 -15.23 -13.18
CA LYS A 113 -17.93 -15.83 -14.43
C LYS A 113 -18.41 -14.74 -15.40
N LYS A 114 -18.72 -15.14 -16.63
CA LYS A 114 -19.31 -14.29 -17.68
C LYS A 114 -20.64 -13.64 -17.25
N ASP A 115 -21.41 -14.28 -16.37
CA ASP A 115 -22.66 -13.76 -15.80
C ASP A 115 -22.46 -12.79 -14.61
N GLY A 116 -21.22 -12.49 -14.24
CA GLY A 116 -20.86 -11.62 -13.13
C GLY A 116 -20.95 -12.26 -11.74
N THR A 117 -21.33 -13.54 -11.65
CA THR A 117 -21.33 -14.30 -10.39
C THR A 117 -19.94 -14.80 -10.04
N VAL A 118 -19.70 -15.12 -8.76
CA VAL A 118 -18.40 -15.58 -8.28
C VAL A 118 -18.06 -16.95 -8.88
N HIS A 119 -16.86 -17.08 -9.43
CA HIS A 119 -16.32 -18.36 -9.86
C HIS A 119 -15.80 -19.15 -8.65
N ILE A 120 -16.72 -19.81 -7.94
CA ILE A 120 -16.50 -20.44 -6.63
C ILE A 120 -15.27 -21.37 -6.61
N LYS A 121 -15.03 -22.17 -7.67
CA LYS A 121 -13.87 -23.08 -7.76
C LYS A 121 -12.56 -22.30 -7.69
N ASN A 122 -12.32 -21.40 -8.66
CA ASN A 122 -11.16 -20.52 -8.72
C ASN A 122 -10.99 -19.70 -7.43
N MET A 123 -12.06 -19.13 -6.88
CA MET A 123 -11.98 -18.39 -5.61
C MET A 123 -11.42 -19.27 -4.49
N LYS A 124 -11.91 -20.51 -4.35
CA LYS A 124 -11.45 -21.46 -3.34
C LYS A 124 -10.00 -21.89 -3.56
N GLU A 125 -9.58 -22.07 -4.81
CA GLU A 125 -8.19 -22.41 -5.16
C GLU A 125 -7.25 -21.26 -4.81
N MET A 126 -7.61 -20.02 -5.14
CA MET A 126 -6.81 -18.84 -4.81
C MET A 126 -6.61 -18.67 -3.31
N VAL A 127 -7.68 -18.71 -2.51
CA VAL A 127 -7.56 -18.53 -1.06
C VAL A 127 -6.82 -19.70 -0.39
N LYS A 128 -6.96 -20.93 -0.88
CA LYS A 128 -6.15 -22.07 -0.43
C LYS A 128 -4.67 -21.88 -0.76
N GLY A 129 -4.35 -21.34 -1.94
CA GLY A 129 -3.00 -20.98 -2.35
C GLY A 129 -2.36 -19.92 -1.45
N MET A 130 -3.17 -19.02 -0.87
CA MET A 130 -2.75 -18.05 0.15
C MET A 130 -2.64 -18.65 1.57
N GLY A 131 -2.88 -19.96 1.73
CA GLY A 131 -2.86 -20.63 3.03
C GLY A 131 -4.14 -20.41 3.87
N VAL A 132 -5.20 -19.84 3.30
CA VAL A 132 -6.47 -19.57 3.99
C VAL A 132 -7.37 -20.81 3.97
N SER A 133 -8.05 -21.07 5.08
CA SER A 133 -8.91 -22.25 5.21
C SER A 133 -10.26 -22.08 4.47
N VAL A 134 -10.68 -23.15 3.79
CA VAL A 134 -12.02 -23.26 3.18
C VAL A 134 -12.68 -24.54 3.71
N PRO A 135 -13.84 -24.47 4.39
CA PRO A 135 -14.63 -23.28 4.70
C PRO A 135 -13.95 -22.40 5.75
N CYS A 136 -14.17 -21.10 5.61
CA CYS A 136 -13.61 -20.07 6.48
C CYS A 136 -14.24 -20.12 7.89
N GLY A 137 -13.64 -19.44 8.87
CA GLY A 137 -14.09 -19.39 10.26
C GLY A 137 -15.54 -18.94 10.40
N GLU A 138 -15.90 -17.83 9.77
CA GLU A 138 -17.28 -17.30 9.78
C GLU A 138 -18.29 -18.27 9.14
N CYS A 139 -17.91 -18.93 8.02
CA CYS A 139 -18.76 -19.94 7.38
C CYS A 139 -18.98 -21.17 8.26
N LYS A 140 -17.96 -21.59 9.02
CA LYS A 140 -18.05 -22.68 10.01
C LYS A 140 -19.00 -22.30 11.14
N LYS A 141 -18.82 -21.12 11.76
CA LYS A 141 -19.67 -20.62 12.86
C LYS A 141 -21.14 -20.55 12.46
N ARG A 142 -21.44 -20.06 11.25
CA ARG A 142 -22.81 -19.92 10.73
C ARG A 142 -23.42 -21.24 10.24
N LYS A 143 -22.69 -22.36 10.30
CA LYS A 143 -23.09 -23.66 9.72
C LYS A 143 -23.44 -23.56 8.22
N LYS A 144 -22.76 -22.66 7.50
CA LYS A 144 -22.95 -22.39 6.05
C LYS A 144 -21.72 -22.82 5.24
N THR A 145 -21.09 -23.92 5.62
CA THR A 145 -19.86 -24.44 5.01
C THR A 145 -20.04 -24.77 3.52
N ARG A 146 -21.21 -25.28 3.12
CA ARG A 146 -21.53 -25.64 1.72
C ARG A 146 -21.60 -24.42 0.79
N THR A 147 -21.93 -23.24 1.34
CA THR A 147 -22.08 -21.99 0.57
C THR A 147 -20.92 -21.03 0.80
N CYS A 148 -19.82 -21.47 1.41
CA CYS A 148 -18.60 -20.67 1.55
C CYS A 148 -18.04 -20.31 0.17
N CYS A 149 -17.64 -19.04 0.00
CA CYS A 149 -17.16 -18.46 -1.28
C CYS A 149 -18.23 -18.40 -2.38
N SER A 150 -19.53 -18.47 -2.04
CA SER A 150 -20.62 -18.25 -3.01
C SER A 150 -21.02 -16.78 -3.06
N SER A 151 -21.66 -16.35 -4.15
CA SER A 151 -22.21 -14.98 -4.27
C SER A 151 -23.15 -14.62 -3.12
N ASN A 152 -23.94 -15.60 -2.62
CA ASN A 152 -24.85 -15.42 -1.49
C ASN A 152 -24.14 -15.26 -0.12
N SER A 153 -22.82 -15.46 -0.10
CA SER A 153 -21.99 -15.33 1.10
C SER A 153 -21.11 -14.09 1.12
N GLN A 154 -21.18 -13.25 0.09
CA GLN A 154 -20.27 -12.12 -0.12
C GLN A 154 -20.25 -11.15 1.07
N GLU A 155 -21.37 -10.94 1.76
CA GLU A 155 -21.46 -9.99 2.88
C GLU A 155 -20.92 -10.54 4.21
N TRP A 156 -20.67 -11.84 4.33
CA TRP A 156 -20.34 -12.46 5.62
C TRP A 156 -19.24 -13.53 5.58
N CYS A 157 -18.74 -13.87 4.39
CA CYS A 157 -17.64 -14.80 4.23
C CYS A 157 -16.31 -14.02 4.22
N GLU A 158 -15.48 -14.26 5.24
CA GLU A 158 -14.16 -13.60 5.40
C GLU A 158 -13.21 -13.83 4.22
N ASN A 159 -13.44 -14.89 3.41
CA ASN A 159 -12.61 -15.15 2.24
C ASN A 159 -12.72 -14.07 1.15
N PHE A 160 -13.76 -13.23 1.17
CA PHE A 160 -13.89 -12.10 0.23
C PHE A 160 -12.97 -10.93 0.58
N ASP A 161 -12.47 -10.84 1.82
CA ASP A 161 -11.56 -9.76 2.24
C ASP A 161 -10.16 -9.88 1.63
N TYR A 162 -9.83 -11.05 1.05
CA TYR A 162 -8.57 -11.31 0.34
C TYR A 162 -8.61 -10.89 -1.13
N PHE A 163 -9.68 -10.24 -1.60
CA PHE A 163 -9.85 -9.80 -2.98
C PHE A 163 -10.16 -8.31 -3.04
N ALA A 164 -9.78 -7.67 -4.16
CA ALA A 164 -10.11 -6.27 -4.40
C ALA A 164 -11.64 -6.08 -4.45
N LYS A 165 -12.14 -5.09 -3.70
CA LYS A 165 -13.54 -4.66 -3.77
C LYS A 165 -13.78 -3.95 -5.11
N LYS A 166 -14.97 -4.12 -5.69
CA LYS A 166 -15.31 -3.61 -7.04
C LYS A 166 -15.38 -2.08 -7.14
N ASP A 167 -15.13 -1.36 -6.07
CA ASP A 167 -15.30 0.08 -6.01
C ASP A 167 -13.94 0.79 -6.10
N ASP A 168 -13.88 1.69 -7.09
CA ASP A 168 -12.82 2.61 -7.48
C ASP A 168 -11.63 2.09 -8.33
N LYS A 169 -11.78 2.35 -9.64
CA LYS A 169 -10.74 2.49 -10.68
C LYS A 169 -10.06 1.22 -11.21
N GLY A 170 -10.90 0.40 -11.85
CA GLY A 170 -10.69 -0.11 -13.21
C GLY A 170 -9.29 -0.58 -13.63
N LYS A 171 -9.06 -1.90 -13.56
CA LYS A 171 -8.65 -2.72 -14.71
C LYS A 171 -8.79 -4.20 -14.33
N ALA A 172 -9.94 -4.81 -14.64
CA ALA A 172 -10.03 -6.26 -14.66
C ALA A 172 -9.20 -6.75 -15.85
N LYS A 173 -8.06 -7.38 -15.59
CA LYS A 173 -7.33 -8.13 -16.62
C LYS A 173 -8.04 -9.47 -16.73
N GLU A 174 -8.76 -9.70 -17.84
CA GLU A 174 -9.32 -11.00 -18.19
C GLU A 174 -8.17 -12.02 -18.20
N LEU A 175 -8.27 -13.03 -17.34
CA LEU A 175 -7.35 -14.17 -17.37
C LEU A 175 -7.92 -15.15 -18.40
N GLU A 176 -7.20 -15.34 -19.50
CA GLU A 176 -7.56 -16.26 -20.56
C GLU A 176 -7.66 -17.71 -20.04
N GLU A 177 -8.73 -18.35 -20.49
CA GLU A 177 -9.19 -19.70 -20.23
C GLU A 177 -8.27 -20.69 -20.97
N SER A 178 -7.49 -21.50 -20.26
CA SER A 178 -6.87 -22.69 -20.87
C SER A 178 -7.87 -23.84 -20.77
N GLU A 179 -8.58 -24.08 -21.87
CA GLU A 179 -9.37 -25.28 -22.13
C GLU A 179 -8.41 -26.47 -22.26
N GLU A 180 -8.52 -27.45 -21.36
CA GLU A 180 -8.26 -28.86 -21.70
C GLU A 180 -9.45 -29.67 -21.15
N GLU A 181 -10.31 -30.04 -22.10
CA GLU A 181 -11.44 -30.96 -21.97
C GLU A 181 -10.92 -32.42 -21.82
N SER A 182 -11.61 -33.16 -20.94
CA SER A 182 -12.00 -34.59 -20.96
C SER A 182 -11.12 -35.62 -21.71
N GLU A 183 -10.88 -36.81 -21.16
CA GLU A 183 -11.80 -37.96 -21.36
C GLU A 183 -11.93 -38.84 -20.10
N GLU A 184 -13.19 -39.14 -19.77
CA GLU A 184 -13.65 -40.21 -18.89
C GLU A 184 -13.75 -41.51 -19.69
N GLU A 185 -13.30 -42.64 -19.15
CA GLU A 185 -13.84 -43.97 -19.48
C GLU A 185 -13.90 -44.78 -18.17
N GLU A 186 -15.06 -44.76 -17.51
CA GLU A 186 -15.50 -45.83 -16.61
C GLU A 186 -16.03 -46.98 -17.47
N SER A 187 -15.61 -48.22 -17.18
CA SER A 187 -16.55 -49.35 -17.25
C SER A 187 -16.11 -50.52 -16.38
N ASP A 188 -17.02 -50.81 -15.46
CA ASP A 188 -17.26 -52.00 -14.64
C ASP A 188 -17.48 -53.29 -15.49
N ASP A 189 -17.61 -54.44 -14.80
CA ASP A 189 -17.82 -55.85 -15.24
C ASP A 189 -16.56 -56.72 -15.22
N GLY A 190 -16.45 -57.85 -14.50
CA GLY A 190 -17.43 -58.59 -13.72
C GLY A 190 -16.91 -60.02 -13.45
N ASN A 191 -17.30 -60.55 -12.29
CA ASN A 191 -17.30 -61.95 -11.84
C ASN A 191 -15.98 -62.67 -11.48
#